data_AF-A0AB37U7Q9-F1
#
_entry.id   AF-A0AB37U7Q9-F1
#
_cell.length_a   1.000
_cell.length_b   1.000
_cell.length_c   1.000
_cell.angle_alpha   90.00
_cell.angle_beta   90.00
_cell.angle_gamma   90.00
#
_symmetry.space_group_name_H-M   'P 1'
#
loop_
_entity.id
_entity.type
_entity.pdbx_description
1 polymer ?
#
loop_
_entity_poly.entity_id
_entity_poly.type
_entity_poly.pdbx_seq_one_letter_code
_entity_poly.pdbx_strand_id
1 'polypeptide(L)'
;MTTLQKTALDKLLVVEPDKQLTDLIWLRQPPCLANPRNFLKVVERLEFIRHLNLDSGCLKRVHQNRLLQFTRTGAKSTPAHLSRLDELRRYAILVAFLIEWSASLVDYAIEMHDKMMGKLFNKSEHQHGKKFQRDGKAINEKVRLYAQVGQALIAARDESLDAYQAIESVLAWEKFISSVAEADKLARPADFDYLELLDNRYSQLRRYTPKLLETFEFKATPAS
;
A
#
# COMPACT_ATOMS: atom_id res chain seq x y z
N MET A 1 -4.02 -4.54 -37.14
CA MET A 1 -2.77 -4.95 -36.49
C MET A 1 -1.64 -4.70 -37.46
N THR A 2 -0.59 -3.98 -37.04
CA THR A 2 0.52 -3.60 -37.92
C THR A 2 1.53 -4.73 -38.07
N THR A 3 2.39 -4.69 -39.10
CA THR A 3 3.49 -5.64 -39.26
C THR A 3 4.43 -5.62 -38.06
N LEU A 4 4.71 -4.44 -37.50
CA LEU A 4 5.51 -4.30 -36.27
C LEU A 4 4.88 -5.02 -35.08
N GLN A 5 3.56 -4.90 -34.88
CA GLN A 5 2.85 -5.61 -33.82
C GLN A 5 2.90 -7.12 -34.02
N LYS A 6 2.72 -7.61 -35.25
CA LYS A 6 2.86 -9.03 -35.58
C LYS A 6 4.24 -9.56 -35.21
N THR A 7 5.30 -8.87 -35.62
CA THR A 7 6.68 -9.24 -35.27
C THR A 7 6.91 -9.22 -33.76
N ALA A 8 6.40 -8.21 -33.05
CA ALA A 8 6.52 -8.15 -31.59
C ALA A 8 5.79 -9.31 -30.90
N LEU A 9 4.60 -9.69 -31.37
CA LEU A 9 3.84 -10.83 -30.85
C LEU A 9 4.55 -12.17 -31.12
N ASP A 10 5.17 -12.32 -32.29
CA ASP A 10 5.93 -13.53 -32.61
C ASP A 10 7.20 -13.65 -31.75
N LYS A 11 7.86 -12.52 -31.45
CA LYS A 11 9.02 -12.49 -30.52
C LYS A 11 8.68 -12.98 -29.12
N LEU A 12 7.43 -12.81 -28.66
CA LEU A 12 7.00 -13.33 -27.35
C LEU A 12 7.17 -14.84 -27.22
N LEU A 13 7.20 -15.56 -28.35
CA LEU A 13 7.22 -17.02 -28.40
C LEU A 13 8.62 -17.61 -28.53
N VAL A 14 9.63 -16.75 -28.70
CA VAL A 14 11.02 -17.14 -28.96
C VAL A 14 11.87 -16.75 -27.76
N VAL A 15 12.89 -17.56 -27.46
CA VAL A 15 13.89 -17.22 -26.45
C VAL A 15 14.93 -16.33 -27.13
N GLU A 16 15.03 -15.07 -26.71
CA GLU A 16 16.07 -14.17 -27.20
C GLU A 16 17.44 -14.60 -26.66
N PRO A 17 18.56 -14.34 -27.38
CA PRO A 17 19.89 -14.86 -27.02
C PRO A 17 20.32 -14.51 -25.58
N ASP A 18 19.84 -13.38 -25.08
CA ASP A 18 20.20 -12.80 -23.78
C ASP A 18 19.25 -13.23 -22.65
N LYS A 19 18.21 -14.02 -22.95
CA LYS A 19 17.16 -14.43 -22.01
C LYS A 19 17.14 -15.94 -21.82
N GLN A 20 16.81 -16.37 -20.60
CA GLN A 20 16.61 -17.81 -20.30
C GLN A 20 15.18 -18.29 -20.59
N LEU A 21 14.23 -17.36 -20.69
CA LEU A 21 12.81 -17.62 -20.86
C LEU A 21 12.27 -16.73 -21.97
N THR A 22 11.26 -17.22 -22.70
CA THR A 22 10.48 -16.38 -23.63
C THR A 22 9.75 -15.28 -22.85
N ASP A 23 9.53 -14.12 -23.46
CA ASP A 23 8.77 -13.03 -22.83
C ASP A 23 7.36 -13.47 -22.40
N LEU A 24 6.72 -14.36 -23.17
CA LEU A 24 5.41 -14.91 -22.81
C LEU A 24 5.42 -15.66 -21.48
N ILE A 25 6.47 -16.45 -21.20
CA ILE A 25 6.63 -17.17 -19.93
C ILE A 25 6.94 -16.17 -18.81
N TRP A 26 7.81 -15.19 -19.05
CA TRP A 26 8.12 -14.15 -18.07
C TRP A 26 6.87 -13.33 -17.67
N LEU A 27 6.04 -12.94 -18.64
CA LEU A 27 4.79 -12.22 -18.40
C LEU A 27 3.83 -13.01 -17.51
N ARG A 28 3.76 -14.33 -17.69
CA ARG A 28 2.86 -15.23 -16.95
C ARG A 28 3.31 -15.59 -15.55
N GLN A 29 4.53 -15.23 -15.16
CA GLN A 29 5.01 -15.52 -13.82
C GLN A 29 4.06 -14.90 -12.79
N PRO A 30 3.62 -15.66 -11.78
CA PRO A 30 2.65 -15.16 -10.82
C PRO A 30 3.21 -13.93 -10.08
N PRO A 31 2.36 -12.96 -9.71
CA PRO A 31 2.74 -11.91 -8.79
C PRO A 31 3.11 -12.53 -7.43
N CYS A 32 4.24 -12.09 -6.87
CA CYS A 32 4.74 -12.60 -5.59
C CYS A 32 4.15 -11.80 -4.40
N LEU A 33 4.72 -11.96 -3.21
CA LEU A 33 4.31 -11.21 -2.01
C LEU A 33 4.33 -9.68 -2.23
N ALA A 34 3.37 -8.98 -1.62
CA ALA A 34 3.29 -7.52 -1.64
C ALA A 34 4.50 -6.87 -0.96
N ASN A 35 5.38 -6.29 -1.77
CA ASN A 35 6.52 -5.45 -1.38
C ASN A 35 6.95 -4.57 -2.58
N PRO A 36 7.75 -3.51 -2.36
CA PRO A 36 8.13 -2.57 -3.42
C PRO A 36 8.81 -3.23 -4.62
N ARG A 37 9.71 -4.20 -4.39
CA ARG A 37 10.45 -4.87 -5.48
C ARG A 37 9.52 -5.67 -6.39
N ASN A 38 8.56 -6.39 -5.81
CA ASN A 38 7.60 -7.18 -6.57
C ASN A 38 6.56 -6.29 -7.26
N PHE A 39 6.17 -5.17 -6.64
CA PHE A 39 5.32 -4.17 -7.29
C PHE A 39 5.96 -3.66 -8.58
N LEU A 40 7.26 -3.27 -8.54
CA LEU A 40 7.97 -2.80 -9.72
C LEU A 40 8.02 -3.85 -10.85
N LYS A 41 8.16 -5.14 -10.51
CA LYS A 41 8.09 -6.23 -11.50
C LYS A 41 6.70 -6.38 -12.14
N VAL A 42 5.63 -6.16 -11.37
CA VAL A 42 4.26 -6.18 -11.91
C VAL A 42 4.08 -5.01 -12.88
N VAL A 43 4.56 -3.82 -12.50
CA VAL A 43 4.54 -2.64 -13.39
C VAL A 43 5.36 -2.87 -14.66
N GLU A 44 6.57 -3.41 -14.55
CA GLU A 44 7.43 -3.72 -15.71
C GLU A 44 6.70 -4.60 -16.74
N ARG A 45 5.97 -5.62 -16.28
CA ARG A 45 5.15 -6.48 -17.15
C ARG A 45 3.97 -5.74 -17.76
N LEU A 46 3.30 -4.90 -16.98
CA LEU A 46 2.17 -4.09 -17.45
C LEU A 46 2.62 -3.11 -18.53
N GLU A 47 3.73 -2.43 -18.30
CA GLU A 47 4.33 -1.52 -19.26
C GLU A 47 4.74 -2.25 -20.52
N PHE A 48 5.40 -3.40 -20.41
CA PHE A 48 5.75 -4.23 -21.56
C PHE A 48 4.54 -4.50 -22.46
N ILE A 49 3.40 -4.91 -21.87
CA ILE A 49 2.17 -5.17 -22.64
C ILE A 49 1.63 -3.88 -23.28
N ARG A 50 1.66 -2.75 -22.56
CA ARG A 50 1.18 -1.46 -23.09
C ARG A 50 2.03 -0.97 -24.26
N HIS A 51 3.34 -1.19 -24.25
CA HIS A 51 4.24 -0.83 -25.35
C HIS A 51 3.95 -1.60 -26.65
N LEU A 52 3.23 -2.72 -26.60
CA LEU A 52 2.73 -3.41 -27.79
C LEU A 52 1.61 -2.64 -28.51
N ASN A 53 1.03 -1.62 -27.85
CA ASN A 53 -0.01 -0.74 -28.39
C ASN A 53 -1.22 -1.52 -28.95
N LEU A 54 -1.66 -2.57 -28.24
CA LEU A 54 -2.78 -3.40 -28.67
C LEU A 54 -4.12 -2.68 -28.46
N ASP A 55 -4.97 -2.66 -29.48
CA ASP A 55 -6.31 -2.06 -29.42
C ASP A 55 -7.25 -2.90 -28.53
N SER A 56 -7.54 -2.43 -27.31
CA SER A 56 -8.52 -3.05 -26.41
C SER A 56 -9.95 -3.03 -26.93
N GLY A 57 -10.28 -2.11 -27.85
CA GLY A 57 -11.56 -2.05 -28.54
C GLY A 57 -11.83 -3.28 -29.43
N CYS A 58 -10.79 -4.03 -29.83
CA CYS A 58 -10.96 -5.25 -30.61
C CYS A 58 -11.70 -6.36 -29.83
N LEU A 59 -11.57 -6.39 -28.49
CA LEU A 59 -12.21 -7.43 -27.67
C LEU A 59 -13.73 -7.29 -27.63
N LYS A 60 -14.26 -6.06 -27.74
CA LYS A 60 -15.71 -5.76 -27.75
C LYS A 60 -16.44 -6.36 -28.96
N ARG A 61 -15.70 -6.68 -30.02
CA ARG A 61 -16.23 -7.28 -31.27
C ARG A 61 -16.31 -8.80 -31.21
N VAL A 62 -15.78 -9.41 -30.14
CA VAL A 62 -15.74 -10.87 -29.97
C VAL A 62 -16.71 -11.26 -28.85
N HIS A 63 -17.51 -12.30 -29.09
CA HIS A 63 -18.40 -12.83 -28.06
C HIS A 63 -17.63 -13.26 -26.79
N GLN A 64 -18.16 -12.96 -25.61
CA GLN A 64 -17.48 -13.17 -24.32
C GLN A 64 -16.98 -14.61 -24.11
N ASN A 65 -17.81 -15.62 -24.41
CA ASN A 65 -17.40 -17.03 -24.30
C ASN A 65 -16.19 -17.38 -25.20
N ARG A 66 -16.11 -16.77 -26.38
CA ARG A 66 -14.99 -16.99 -27.30
C ARG A 66 -13.73 -16.28 -26.81
N LEU A 67 -13.88 -15.08 -26.26
CA LEU A 67 -12.79 -14.37 -25.61
C LEU A 67 -12.21 -15.18 -24.45
N LEU A 68 -13.07 -15.72 -23.57
CA LEU A 68 -12.66 -16.59 -22.46
C LEU A 68 -11.92 -17.86 -22.93
N GLN A 69 -12.31 -18.44 -24.05
CA GLN A 69 -11.58 -19.56 -24.64
C GLN A 69 -10.18 -19.13 -25.07
N PHE A 70 -10.05 -18.00 -25.79
CA PHE A 70 -8.76 -17.48 -26.23
C PHE A 70 -7.84 -17.12 -25.08
N THR A 71 -8.33 -16.44 -24.04
CA THR A 71 -7.51 -16.08 -22.88
C THR A 71 -7.02 -17.31 -22.14
N ARG A 72 -7.88 -18.33 -21.96
CA ARG A 72 -7.50 -19.63 -21.35
C ARG A 72 -6.49 -20.39 -22.17
N THR A 73 -6.68 -20.47 -23.50
CA THR A 73 -5.72 -21.11 -24.40
C THR A 73 -4.39 -20.37 -24.33
N GLY A 74 -4.42 -19.04 -24.40
CA GLY A 74 -3.24 -18.20 -24.20
C GLY A 74 -2.54 -18.59 -22.92
N ALA A 75 -3.16 -18.39 -21.76
CA ALA A 75 -2.54 -18.63 -20.45
C ALA A 75 -1.88 -20.02 -20.28
N LYS A 76 -2.46 -21.09 -20.85
CA LYS A 76 -2.00 -22.48 -20.64
C LYS A 76 -1.08 -23.02 -21.72
N SER A 77 -1.16 -22.53 -22.96
CA SER A 77 -0.39 -23.08 -24.07
C SER A 77 1.10 -22.72 -23.99
N THR A 78 1.96 -23.66 -24.36
CA THR A 78 3.40 -23.40 -24.46
C THR A 78 3.72 -22.46 -25.64
N PRO A 79 4.82 -21.69 -25.59
CA PRO A 79 5.25 -20.87 -26.73
C PRO A 79 5.36 -21.65 -28.04
N ALA A 80 5.93 -22.87 -27.98
CA ALA A 80 6.07 -23.76 -29.13
C ALA A 80 4.74 -24.27 -29.69
N HIS A 81 3.71 -24.44 -28.85
CA HIS A 81 2.37 -24.79 -29.34
C HIS A 81 1.73 -23.62 -30.06
N LEU A 82 1.82 -22.41 -29.48
CA LEU A 82 1.27 -21.20 -30.07
C LEU A 82 1.93 -20.85 -31.40
N SER A 83 3.25 -21.06 -31.54
CA SER A 83 3.97 -20.75 -32.78
C SER A 83 3.56 -21.62 -33.97
N ARG A 84 3.06 -22.83 -33.72
CA ARG A 84 2.57 -23.78 -34.75
C ARG A 84 1.16 -23.49 -35.23
N LEU A 85 0.41 -22.61 -34.55
CA LEU A 85 -0.93 -22.23 -34.99
C LEU A 85 -0.88 -21.36 -36.25
N ASP A 86 -1.97 -21.35 -37.00
CA ASP A 86 -2.17 -20.40 -38.08
C ASP A 86 -2.07 -18.96 -37.56
N GLU A 87 -1.59 -18.06 -38.41
CA GLU A 87 -1.25 -16.68 -38.05
C GLU A 87 -2.42 -15.95 -37.37
N LEU A 88 -3.62 -16.06 -37.95
CA LEU A 88 -4.82 -15.38 -37.45
C LEU A 88 -5.19 -15.87 -36.04
N ARG A 89 -5.22 -17.20 -35.84
CA ARG A 89 -5.55 -17.80 -34.55
C ARG A 89 -4.48 -17.53 -33.50
N ARG A 90 -3.20 -17.60 -33.88
CA ARG A 90 -2.07 -17.29 -32.98
C ARG A 90 -2.21 -15.88 -32.43
N TYR A 91 -2.40 -14.89 -33.29
CA TYR A 91 -2.53 -13.50 -32.87
C TYR A 91 -3.83 -13.24 -32.10
N ALA A 92 -4.95 -13.82 -32.50
CA ALA A 92 -6.20 -13.69 -31.75
C ALA A 92 -6.05 -14.17 -30.30
N ILE A 93 -5.37 -15.31 -30.09
CA ILE A 93 -5.11 -15.87 -28.76
C ILE A 93 -4.15 -14.96 -27.97
N LEU A 94 -3.04 -14.54 -28.57
CA LEU A 94 -2.05 -13.71 -27.90
C LEU A 94 -2.62 -12.35 -27.50
N VAL A 95 -3.30 -11.66 -28.42
CA VAL A 95 -3.90 -10.34 -28.16
C VAL A 95 -4.96 -10.43 -27.07
N ALA A 96 -5.87 -11.41 -27.17
CA ALA A 96 -6.89 -11.64 -26.15
C ALA A 96 -6.25 -11.88 -24.77
N PHE A 97 -5.27 -12.79 -24.70
CA PHE A 97 -4.56 -13.08 -23.47
C PHE A 97 -3.83 -11.87 -22.88
N LEU A 98 -3.07 -11.13 -23.68
CA LEU A 98 -2.25 -10.01 -23.20
C LEU A 98 -3.11 -8.86 -22.68
N ILE A 99 -4.20 -8.53 -23.37
CA ILE A 99 -5.10 -7.46 -22.93
C ILE A 99 -5.81 -7.87 -21.62
N GLU A 100 -6.33 -9.10 -21.53
CA GLU A 100 -6.90 -9.62 -20.29
C GLU A 100 -5.87 -9.66 -19.15
N TRP A 101 -4.66 -10.12 -19.44
CA TRP A 101 -3.58 -10.21 -18.45
C TRP A 101 -3.12 -8.83 -17.99
N SER A 102 -3.16 -7.83 -18.85
CA SER A 102 -2.88 -6.44 -18.46
C SER A 102 -3.87 -5.93 -17.41
N ALA A 103 -5.15 -6.30 -17.51
CA ALA A 103 -6.16 -5.98 -16.49
C ALA A 103 -5.86 -6.71 -15.18
N SER A 104 -5.52 -8.01 -15.23
CA SER A 104 -5.11 -8.75 -14.02
C SER A 104 -3.87 -8.14 -13.36
N LEU A 105 -2.87 -7.69 -14.12
CA LEU A 105 -1.68 -7.03 -13.58
C LEU A 105 -2.02 -5.70 -12.88
N VAL A 106 -3.01 -4.95 -13.39
CA VAL A 106 -3.53 -3.76 -12.70
C VAL A 106 -4.11 -4.15 -11.35
N ASP A 107 -5.01 -5.15 -11.31
CA ASP A 107 -5.63 -5.61 -10.07
C ASP A 107 -4.57 -6.06 -9.04
N TYR A 108 -3.57 -6.82 -9.48
CA TYR A 108 -2.47 -7.24 -8.62
C TYR A 108 -1.64 -6.08 -8.08
N ALA A 109 -1.38 -5.05 -8.89
CA ALA A 109 -0.64 -3.89 -8.45
C ALA A 109 -1.42 -3.11 -7.37
N ILE A 110 -2.73 -2.92 -7.57
CA ILE A 110 -3.60 -2.25 -6.59
C ILE A 110 -3.70 -3.07 -5.30
N GLU A 111 -3.95 -4.37 -5.39
CA GLU A 111 -4.00 -5.25 -4.22
C GLU A 111 -2.67 -5.26 -3.43
N MET A 112 -1.53 -5.24 -4.14
CA MET A 112 -0.21 -5.11 -3.50
C MET A 112 -0.07 -3.77 -2.78
N HIS A 113 -0.50 -2.67 -3.41
CA HIS A 113 -0.49 -1.35 -2.80
C HIS A 113 -1.34 -1.33 -1.52
N ASP A 114 -2.58 -1.81 -1.57
CA ASP A 114 -3.49 -1.86 -0.44
C ASP A 114 -2.92 -2.69 0.72
N LYS A 115 -2.34 -3.86 0.43
CA LYS A 115 -1.67 -4.68 1.45
C LYS A 115 -0.46 -3.98 2.06
N MET A 116 0.31 -3.23 1.28
CA MET A 116 1.44 -2.46 1.80
C MET A 116 0.97 -1.30 2.67
N MET A 117 -0.07 -0.58 2.25
CA MET A 117 -0.68 0.51 3.02
C MET A 117 -1.27 -0.02 4.33
N GLY A 118 -2.07 -1.08 4.30
CA GLY A 118 -2.65 -1.69 5.50
C GLY A 118 -1.58 -2.17 6.50
N LYS A 119 -0.51 -2.81 6.04
CA LYS A 119 0.62 -3.17 6.92
C LYS A 119 1.29 -1.96 7.56
N LEU A 120 1.39 -0.87 6.81
CA LEU A 120 2.03 0.35 7.27
C LEU A 120 1.17 1.04 8.35
N PHE A 121 -0.15 1.16 8.12
CA PHE A 121 -1.11 1.68 9.11
C PHE A 121 -1.18 0.81 10.36
N ASN A 122 -1.40 -0.50 10.23
CA ASN A 122 -1.49 -1.43 11.37
C ASN A 122 -0.23 -1.40 12.24
N LYS A 123 0.95 -1.24 11.62
CA LYS A 123 2.21 -1.17 12.35
C LYS A 123 2.37 0.15 13.09
N SER A 124 1.94 1.26 12.50
CA SER A 124 1.92 2.57 13.16
C SER A 124 0.95 2.57 14.33
N GLU A 125 -0.26 2.05 14.14
CA GLU A 125 -1.27 1.88 15.20
C GLU A 125 -0.74 1.00 16.34
N HIS A 126 -0.16 -0.16 16.03
CA HIS A 126 0.40 -1.05 17.05
C HIS A 126 1.57 -0.42 17.82
N GLN A 127 2.44 0.32 17.12
CA GLN A 127 3.55 1.03 17.76
C GLN A 127 3.03 2.15 18.67
N HIS A 128 2.01 2.87 18.22
CA HIS A 128 1.33 3.89 19.01
C HIS A 128 0.66 3.29 20.26
N GLY A 129 -0.06 2.18 20.11
CA GLY A 129 -0.69 1.45 21.21
C GLY A 129 0.32 0.91 22.21
N LYS A 130 1.45 0.35 21.75
CA LYS A 130 2.55 -0.09 22.64
C LYS A 130 3.17 1.06 23.42
N LYS A 131 3.37 2.23 22.78
CA LYS A 131 3.87 3.42 23.47
C LYS A 131 2.88 3.86 24.54
N PHE A 132 1.59 3.92 24.20
CA PHE A 132 0.53 4.24 25.16
C PHE A 132 0.47 3.28 26.36
N GLN A 133 0.53 1.97 26.13
CA GLN A 133 0.53 0.99 27.21
C GLN A 133 1.75 1.13 28.13
N ARG A 134 2.93 1.45 27.57
CA ARG A 134 4.15 1.71 28.37
C ARG A 134 3.98 2.97 29.24
N ASP A 135 3.41 4.02 28.66
CA ASP A 135 3.18 5.30 29.33
C ASP A 135 2.02 5.21 30.35
N GLY A 136 1.13 4.21 30.24
CA GLY A 136 -0.09 4.08 31.02
C GLY A 136 0.11 4.10 32.54
N LYS A 137 1.19 3.50 33.04
CA LYS A 137 1.54 3.57 34.47
C LYS A 137 1.87 5.00 34.90
N ALA A 138 2.69 5.70 34.11
CA ALA A 138 3.07 7.08 34.37
C ALA A 138 1.88 8.04 34.24
N ILE A 139 1.00 7.82 33.26
CA ILE A 139 -0.25 8.57 33.10
C ILE A 139 -1.13 8.43 34.35
N ASN A 140 -1.38 7.20 34.80
CA ASN A 140 -2.20 6.96 35.99
C ASN A 140 -1.58 7.56 37.26
N GLU A 141 -0.25 7.50 37.38
CA GLU A 141 0.48 8.16 38.46
C GLU A 141 0.26 9.67 38.48
N LYS A 142 0.34 10.34 37.32
CA LYS A 142 0.07 11.78 37.20
C LYS A 142 -1.39 12.13 37.47
N VAL A 143 -2.34 11.35 36.97
CA VAL A 143 -3.78 11.55 37.25
C VAL A 143 -4.06 11.48 38.74
N ARG A 144 -3.50 10.48 39.44
CA ARG A 144 -3.63 10.35 40.89
C ARG A 144 -2.99 11.52 41.64
N LEU A 145 -1.79 11.93 41.24
CA LEU A 145 -1.10 13.07 41.84
C LEU A 145 -1.92 14.36 41.71
N TYR A 146 -2.44 14.66 40.51
CA TYR A 146 -3.23 15.88 40.31
C TYR A 146 -4.61 15.82 40.97
N ALA A 147 -5.20 14.64 41.14
CA ALA A 147 -6.39 14.49 41.98
C ALA A 147 -6.10 14.84 43.45
N GLN A 148 -4.95 14.43 43.99
CA GLN A 148 -4.54 14.79 45.35
C GLN A 148 -4.27 16.30 45.49
N VAL A 149 -3.55 16.89 44.53
CA VAL A 149 -3.32 18.33 44.48
C VAL A 149 -4.65 19.09 44.40
N GLY A 150 -5.57 18.65 43.53
CA GLY A 150 -6.90 19.23 43.42
C GLY A 150 -7.73 19.13 44.71
N GLN A 151 -7.67 17.99 45.41
CA GLN A 151 -8.33 17.82 46.71
C GLN A 151 -7.75 18.76 47.77
N ALA A 152 -6.42 18.90 47.84
CA ALA A 152 -5.77 19.82 48.76
C ALA A 152 -6.15 21.28 48.48
N LEU A 153 -6.24 21.67 47.20
CA LEU A 153 -6.69 23.00 46.81
C LEU A 153 -8.18 23.26 47.13
N ILE A 154 -9.05 22.25 46.97
CA ILE A 154 -10.46 22.35 47.37
C ILE A 154 -10.56 22.56 48.88
N ALA A 155 -9.89 21.73 49.68
CA ALA A 155 -9.90 21.84 51.14
C ALA A 155 -9.35 23.20 51.61
N ALA A 156 -8.22 23.65 51.05
CA ALA A 156 -7.66 24.95 51.38
C ALA A 156 -8.60 26.10 51.02
N ARG A 157 -9.35 26.00 49.91
CA ARG A 157 -10.37 27.00 49.57
C ARG A 157 -11.51 27.01 50.58
N ASP A 158 -12.01 25.83 50.96
CA ASP A 158 -13.11 25.70 51.93
C ASP A 158 -12.72 26.22 53.32
N GLU A 159 -11.45 26.04 53.70
CA GLU A 159 -10.88 26.50 54.98
C GLU A 159 -10.24 27.89 54.92
N SER A 160 -10.27 28.57 53.77
CA SER A 160 -9.61 29.87 53.53
C SER A 160 -8.10 29.89 53.82
N LEU A 161 -7.40 28.80 53.50
CA LEU A 161 -5.95 28.62 53.61
C LEU A 161 -5.20 29.03 52.33
N ASP A 162 -3.88 29.15 52.41
CA ASP A 162 -3.01 29.48 51.27
C ASP A 162 -2.88 28.31 50.27
N ALA A 163 -3.10 28.60 48.98
CA ALA A 163 -3.10 27.61 47.92
C ALA A 163 -1.72 27.02 47.61
N TYR A 164 -0.64 27.79 47.77
CA TYR A 164 0.73 27.31 47.55
C TYR A 164 1.17 26.39 48.67
N GLN A 165 0.85 26.74 49.92
CA GLN A 165 1.06 25.84 51.07
C GLN A 165 0.28 24.54 50.92
N ALA A 166 -0.95 24.60 50.38
CA ALA A 166 -1.76 23.41 50.11
C ALA A 166 -1.11 22.49 49.06
N ILE A 167 -0.53 23.03 47.99
CA ILE A 167 0.22 22.24 46.99
C ILE A 167 1.47 21.63 47.63
N GLU A 168 2.23 22.41 48.39
CA GLU A 168 3.46 21.96 49.07
C GLU A 168 3.19 20.88 50.13
N SER A 169 1.98 20.82 50.68
CA SER A 169 1.55 19.74 51.58
C SER A 169 1.45 18.37 50.90
N VAL A 170 1.22 18.35 49.58
CA VAL A 170 1.15 17.12 48.77
C VAL A 170 2.52 16.73 48.24
N LEU A 171 3.30 17.70 47.74
CA LEU A 171 4.66 17.51 47.23
C LEU A 171 5.45 18.81 47.19
N ALA A 172 6.78 18.73 47.37
CA ALA A 172 7.66 19.89 47.27
C ALA A 172 7.49 20.65 45.93
N TRP A 173 7.56 21.98 45.97
CA TRP A 173 7.32 22.85 44.82
C TRP A 173 8.17 22.50 43.59
N GLU A 174 9.45 22.17 43.78
CA GLU A 174 10.35 21.76 42.70
C GLU A 174 9.90 20.46 42.03
N LYS A 175 9.37 19.51 42.81
CA LYS A 175 8.79 18.26 42.30
C LYS A 175 7.45 18.50 41.61
N PHE A 176 6.69 19.50 42.04
CA PHE A 176 5.48 19.91 41.34
C PHE A 176 5.81 20.43 39.95
N ILE A 177 6.79 21.34 39.82
CA ILE A 177 7.27 21.84 38.52
C ILE A 177 7.71 20.69 37.62
N SER A 178 8.52 19.75 38.13
CA SER A 178 8.97 18.61 37.32
C SER A 178 7.80 17.71 36.92
N SER A 179 6.82 17.52 37.81
CA SER A 179 5.62 16.73 37.52
C SER A 179 4.74 17.34 36.43
N VAL A 180 4.66 18.67 36.35
CA VAL A 180 3.95 19.40 35.29
C VAL A 180 4.66 19.22 33.96
N ALA A 181 5.98 19.38 33.91
CA ALA A 181 6.75 19.14 32.69
C ALA A 181 6.68 17.69 32.20
N GLU A 182 6.64 16.71 33.12
CA GLU A 182 6.44 15.30 32.78
C GLU A 182 5.01 15.03 32.28
N ALA A 183 4.01 15.64 32.91
CA ALA A 183 2.62 15.51 32.49
C ALA A 183 2.39 16.13 31.11
N ASP A 184 3.02 17.26 30.79
CA ASP A 184 2.97 17.90 29.48
C ASP A 184 3.57 17.01 28.38
N LYS A 185 4.67 16.30 28.68
CA LYS A 185 5.26 15.30 27.76
C LYS A 185 4.39 14.05 27.58
N LEU A 186 3.62 13.68 28.61
CA LEU A 186 2.69 12.55 28.57
C LEU A 186 1.36 12.93 27.93
N ALA A 187 0.96 14.19 28.05
CA ALA A 187 -0.21 14.76 27.40
C ALA A 187 -0.01 14.74 25.89
N ARG A 188 -0.98 14.15 25.18
CA ARG A 188 -0.97 14.05 23.73
C ARG A 188 -1.90 15.09 23.13
N PRO A 189 -1.71 15.46 21.84
CA PRO A 189 -2.72 16.20 21.09
C PRO A 189 -4.09 15.52 21.24
N ALA A 190 -5.15 16.31 21.38
CA ALA A 190 -6.50 15.82 21.64
C ALA A 190 -6.99 14.78 20.60
N ASP A 191 -6.44 14.86 19.38
CA ASP A 191 -6.91 14.08 18.24
C ASP A 191 -6.31 12.67 18.17
N PHE A 192 -5.38 12.32 19.07
CA PHE A 192 -4.82 10.96 19.18
C PHE A 192 -4.19 10.44 17.88
N ASP A 193 -3.57 11.33 17.10
CA ASP A 193 -3.18 11.03 15.73
C ASP A 193 -1.89 10.18 15.64
N TYR A 194 -2.01 8.98 15.06
CA TYR A 194 -0.88 8.07 14.80
C TYR A 194 -0.22 8.34 13.44
N LEU A 195 -0.74 9.29 12.65
CA LEU A 195 -0.21 9.64 11.33
C LEU A 195 1.20 10.24 11.41
N GLU A 196 1.58 10.89 12.51
CA GLU A 196 2.96 11.37 12.73
C GLU A 196 4.01 10.25 12.67
N LEU A 197 3.62 9.00 13.00
CA LEU A 197 4.52 7.84 12.93
C LEU A 197 4.74 7.34 11.49
N LEU A 198 3.96 7.83 10.52
CA LEU A 198 4.08 7.47 9.10
C LEU A 198 5.30 8.10 8.44
N ASP A 199 5.77 9.26 8.93
CA ASP A 199 6.92 9.97 8.36
C ASP A 199 8.18 9.10 8.34
N ASN A 200 8.38 8.32 9.39
CA ASN A 200 9.50 7.37 9.48
C ASN A 200 9.41 6.20 8.48
N ARG A 201 8.25 5.99 7.85
CA ARG A 201 7.98 4.86 6.92
C ARG A 201 7.81 5.30 5.48
N TYR A 202 7.80 6.61 5.21
CA TYR A 202 7.69 7.18 3.87
C TYR A 202 8.80 6.72 2.90
N SER A 203 9.99 6.40 3.45
CA SER A 203 11.11 5.84 2.68
C SER A 203 10.80 4.50 2.00
N GLN A 204 9.86 3.71 2.53
CA GLN A 204 9.43 2.45 1.89
C GLN A 204 8.43 2.70 0.76
N LEU A 205 7.53 3.67 0.94
CA LEU A 205 6.53 4.06 -0.07
C LEU A 205 7.21 4.67 -1.30
N ARG A 206 8.11 5.63 -1.09
CA ARG A 206 8.85 6.33 -2.16
C ARG A 206 9.58 5.40 -3.14
N ARG A 207 9.89 4.16 -2.77
CA ARG A 207 10.55 3.17 -3.63
C ARG A 207 9.71 2.72 -4.82
N TYR A 208 8.39 2.82 -4.74
CA TYR A 208 7.50 2.34 -5.80
C TYR A 208 6.37 3.33 -6.15
N THR A 209 5.98 4.22 -5.23
CA THR A 209 4.90 5.18 -5.45
C THR A 209 5.11 6.09 -6.67
N PRO A 210 6.32 6.61 -6.98
CA PRO A 210 6.51 7.39 -8.22
C PRO A 210 6.11 6.60 -9.46
N LYS A 211 6.50 5.33 -9.51
CA LYS A 211 6.20 4.45 -10.64
C LYS A 211 4.71 4.07 -10.70
N LEU A 212 4.06 3.93 -9.54
CA LEU A 212 2.60 3.78 -9.45
C LEU A 212 1.90 5.00 -10.08
N LEU A 213 2.26 6.21 -9.67
CA LEU A 213 1.63 7.44 -10.16
C LEU A 213 1.91 7.70 -11.65
N GLU A 214 3.08 7.32 -12.14
CA GLU A 214 3.43 7.40 -13.56
C GLU A 214 2.65 6.38 -14.40
N THR A 215 2.44 5.17 -13.89
CA THR A 215 1.86 4.06 -14.66
C THR A 215 0.33 4.11 -14.68
N PHE A 216 -0.33 4.49 -13.59
CA PHE A 216 -1.78 4.37 -13.48
C PHE A 216 -2.48 5.70 -13.71
N GLU A 217 -3.48 5.71 -14.59
CA GLU A 217 -4.42 6.83 -14.69
C GLU A 217 -5.53 6.65 -13.66
N PHE A 218 -5.64 7.60 -12.74
CA PHE A 218 -6.71 7.64 -11.75
C PHE A 218 -7.84 8.54 -12.26
N LYS A 219 -9.06 7.99 -12.28
CA LYS A 219 -10.28 8.72 -12.65
C LYS A 219 -11.25 8.65 -11.48
N ALA A 220 -11.81 9.79 -11.12
CA ALA A 220 -12.86 9.85 -10.11
C ALA A 220 -14.18 9.37 -10.72
N THR A 221 -14.97 8.63 -9.95
CA THR A 221 -16.39 8.44 -10.26
C THR A 221 -17.09 9.78 -10.06
N PRO A 222 -17.96 10.24 -10.99
CA PRO A 222 -18.77 11.43 -10.76
C PRO A 222 -19.52 11.31 -9.44
N ALA A 223 -19.59 12.40 -8.67
CA ALA A 223 -20.41 12.42 -7.46
C ALA A 223 -21.87 12.17 -7.86
N SER A 224 -22.45 11.08 -7.34
CA SER A 224 -23.87 10.76 -7.47
C SER A 224 -24.74 11.71 -6.66
#